data_AF-A0A9P8MUF4-F1
#
_entry.id   AF-A0A9P8MUF4-F1
#
_cell.length_a   1.000
_cell.length_b   1.000
_cell.length_c   1.000
_cell.angle_alpha   90.00
_cell.angle_beta   90.00
_cell.angle_gamma   90.00
#
_symmetry.space_group_name_H-M   'P 1'
#
loop_
_entity.id
_entity.type
_entity.pdbx_description
1 polymer ?
#
loop_
_entity_poly.entity_id
_entity_poly.type
_entity_poly.pdbx_seq_one_letter_code
_entity_poly.pdbx_strand_id
1 'polypeptide(L)'
;MPPIDYSKWDNIDTDSEPEASPQQAPAAKPTPPPTHASPPMGTSGLRETHSKSGHVEAVIVRCEAEKRKFPLWSATTIPANHVVFSQSVPSVPGLIEVPLVLDRTGTQSVNEADLDNQIATYLNIDANSGFAPPDWQSQVGTVVVARKDRKPFYPQHLEGVWMFCDHILDLFGEGDGPPRWLYSRQAFEEWWDVYVPRYDVRKVKL
;
A
#
# COMPACT_ATOMS: atom_id res chain seq x y z
N MET A 1 8.97 -5.93 -19.47
CA MET A 1 7.85 -5.21 -18.81
C MET A 1 7.67 -3.87 -19.52
N PRO A 2 6.44 -3.37 -19.71
CA PRO A 2 6.23 -2.00 -20.14
C PRO A 2 6.89 -1.02 -19.14
N PRO A 3 7.37 0.16 -19.58
CA PRO A 3 7.93 1.15 -18.67
C PRO A 3 6.95 1.49 -17.56
N ILE A 4 7.42 1.45 -16.32
CA ILE A 4 6.61 1.80 -15.16
C ILE A 4 6.58 3.33 -15.05
N ASP A 5 5.37 3.87 -14.97
CA ASP A 5 5.15 5.31 -14.85
C ASP A 5 5.31 5.76 -13.40
N TYR A 6 6.50 6.27 -13.06
CA TYR A 6 6.85 6.73 -11.71
C TYR A 6 6.20 8.06 -11.30
N SER A 7 5.51 8.77 -12.19
CA SER A 7 4.80 10.02 -11.84
C SER A 7 3.67 9.82 -10.82
N LYS A 8 3.23 8.57 -10.63
CA LYS A 8 2.20 8.22 -9.65
C LYS A 8 2.72 8.13 -8.22
N TRP A 9 4.05 8.10 -8.04
CA TRP A 9 4.70 8.02 -6.75
C TRP A 9 4.38 9.21 -5.83
N ASP A 10 4.40 10.42 -6.38
CA ASP A 10 4.20 11.67 -5.63
C ASP A 10 2.80 11.79 -4.97
N ASN A 11 1.86 10.93 -5.38
CA ASN A 11 0.50 10.89 -4.84
C ASN A 11 0.33 9.88 -3.69
N ILE A 12 1.40 9.22 -3.24
CA ILE A 12 1.28 8.25 -2.15
C ILE A 12 0.83 8.92 -0.84
N ASP A 13 1.16 10.19 -0.59
CA ASP A 13 0.67 10.91 0.61
C ASP A 13 -0.06 12.22 0.30
N THR A 14 0.08 12.73 -0.91
CA THR A 14 -0.54 13.97 -1.37
C THR A 14 -1.99 13.75 -1.76
N ASP A 15 -2.87 13.53 -0.78
CA ASP A 15 -4.30 13.84 -0.91
C ASP A 15 -4.97 13.89 0.47
N SER A 16 -5.05 15.11 1.00
CA SER A 16 -6.18 15.57 1.79
C SER A 16 -6.66 16.86 1.14
N GLU A 17 -7.53 16.76 0.14
CA GLU A 17 -8.71 17.62 -0.07
C GLU A 17 -9.53 17.05 -1.25
N PRO A 18 -10.87 16.92 -1.13
CA PRO A 18 -11.69 16.66 -2.29
C PRO A 18 -11.63 17.87 -3.23
N GLU A 19 -11.28 17.66 -4.50
CA GLU A 19 -11.33 18.67 -5.55
C GLU A 19 -12.79 19.14 -5.72
N ALA A 20 -13.18 20.19 -4.99
CA ALA A 20 -14.47 20.85 -5.14
C ALA A 20 -14.45 21.68 -6.43
N SER A 21 -15.15 21.19 -7.45
CA SER A 21 -15.43 21.97 -8.66
C SER A 21 -16.11 23.32 -8.29
N PRO A 22 -15.70 24.45 -8.89
CA PRO A 22 -16.31 25.74 -8.60
C PRO A 22 -17.63 25.91 -9.36
N GLN A 23 -18.74 26.06 -8.64
CA GLN A 23 -19.98 26.57 -9.21
C GLN A 23 -20.50 27.79 -8.43
N GLN A 24 -20.63 28.89 -9.18
CA GLN A 24 -20.99 30.24 -8.77
C GLN A 24 -22.29 30.35 -7.95
N ALA A 25 -22.29 31.25 -6.97
CA ALA A 25 -23.48 31.81 -6.33
C ALA A 25 -24.15 32.90 -7.22
N PRO A 26 -25.39 33.29 -6.92
CA PRO A 26 -25.54 34.62 -6.29
C PRO A 26 -26.59 34.71 -5.15
N ALA A 27 -26.50 35.84 -4.43
CA ALA A 27 -27.03 36.11 -3.09
C ALA A 27 -28.45 36.72 -3.01
N ALA A 28 -29.06 36.66 -1.80
CA ALA A 28 -29.92 37.72 -1.22
C ALA A 28 -30.10 37.57 0.32
N LYS A 29 -30.18 38.71 1.03
CA LYS A 29 -30.46 38.99 2.48
C LYS A 29 -31.57 40.10 2.54
N PRO A 30 -32.14 40.58 3.68
CA PRO A 30 -32.26 40.13 5.10
C PRO A 30 -33.73 40.20 5.68
N THR A 31 -34.13 39.68 6.88
CA THR A 31 -34.28 40.29 8.26
C THR A 31 -35.55 39.69 8.97
N PRO A 32 -35.87 39.81 10.30
CA PRO A 32 -35.26 39.25 11.54
C PRO A 32 -36.31 38.53 12.51
N PRO A 33 -36.20 38.43 13.87
CA PRO A 33 -36.29 37.17 14.65
C PRO A 33 -37.56 37.04 15.56
N PRO A 34 -37.74 35.90 16.28
CA PRO A 34 -37.59 35.96 17.75
C PRO A 34 -37.05 34.68 18.46
N THR A 35 -36.27 34.94 19.51
CA THR A 35 -36.30 34.37 20.88
C THR A 35 -35.85 32.92 21.18
N HIS A 36 -34.68 32.85 21.82
CA HIS A 36 -34.23 31.98 22.93
C HIS A 36 -34.98 30.67 23.26
N ALA A 37 -34.27 29.54 23.11
CA ALA A 37 -34.20 28.47 24.12
C ALA A 37 -32.94 27.62 23.90
N SER A 38 -32.16 27.41 24.96
CA SER A 38 -30.92 26.61 24.96
C SER A 38 -31.19 25.09 24.87
N PRO A 39 -30.28 24.30 24.29
CA PRO A 39 -30.49 22.88 23.98
C PRO A 39 -30.11 21.93 25.12
N PRO A 40 -30.75 20.74 25.23
CA PRO A 40 -30.17 19.61 25.93
C PRO A 40 -29.07 18.95 25.07
N MET A 41 -27.96 18.61 25.74
CA MET A 41 -26.78 17.94 25.20
C MET A 41 -27.16 16.69 24.39
N GLY A 42 -26.69 16.66 23.14
CA GLY A 42 -26.75 15.48 22.29
C GLY A 42 -25.71 14.45 22.70
N THR A 43 -26.13 13.20 22.85
CA THR A 43 -25.31 12.05 22.48
C THR A 43 -25.72 11.65 21.06
N SER A 44 -25.08 12.32 20.11
CA SER A 44 -25.01 11.88 18.72
C SER A 44 -24.18 10.59 18.68
N GLY A 45 -24.82 9.51 18.26
CA GLY A 45 -24.18 8.21 18.09
C GLY A 45 -25.07 7.29 17.27
N LEU A 46 -25.81 7.85 16.30
CA LEU A 46 -26.59 7.07 15.36
C LEU A 46 -25.78 6.91 14.08
N ARG A 47 -25.40 5.64 13.87
CA ARG A 47 -25.20 4.97 12.59
C ARG A 47 -23.98 5.46 11.79
N GLU A 48 -22.93 4.65 11.89
CA GLU A 48 -22.16 4.29 10.70
C GLU A 48 -23.13 3.99 9.55
N THR A 49 -23.16 4.91 8.58
CA THR A 49 -23.79 4.68 7.30
C THR A 49 -22.94 3.66 6.54
N HIS A 50 -23.12 2.38 6.89
CA HIS A 50 -22.85 1.29 5.95
C HIS A 50 -23.76 1.48 4.74
N SER A 51 -23.19 2.02 3.66
CA SER A 51 -23.38 1.56 2.27
C SER A 51 -23.07 2.66 1.25
N LYS A 52 -21.81 2.70 0.80
CA LYS A 52 -21.51 2.62 -0.63
C LYS A 52 -20.59 1.41 -0.79
N SER A 53 -20.90 0.51 -1.70
CA SER A 53 -20.01 -0.59 -2.08
C SER A 53 -18.76 -0.02 -2.76
N GLY A 54 -17.88 0.58 -1.96
CA GLY A 54 -16.63 1.15 -2.42
C GLY A 54 -15.70 0.03 -2.88
N HIS A 55 -14.95 0.30 -3.92
CA HIS A 55 -13.80 -0.52 -4.32
C HIS A 55 -12.54 0.28 -3.99
N VAL A 56 -11.46 -0.45 -3.70
CA VAL A 56 -10.14 0.10 -3.39
C VAL A 56 -9.16 -0.44 -4.41
N GLU A 57 -8.32 0.44 -4.97
CA GLU A 57 -7.21 0.05 -5.84
C GLU A 57 -6.16 -0.69 -5.02
N ALA A 58 -5.82 -1.89 -5.47
CA ALA A 58 -4.89 -2.81 -4.83
C ALA A 58 -3.98 -3.43 -5.88
N VAL A 59 -3.03 -4.25 -5.44
CA VAL A 59 -2.12 -4.98 -6.32
C VAL A 59 -2.19 -6.47 -5.99
N ILE A 60 -2.29 -7.30 -7.02
CA ILE A 60 -2.13 -8.75 -6.88
C ILE A 60 -0.68 -9.12 -7.17
N VAL A 61 -0.06 -9.90 -6.30
CA VAL A 61 1.31 -10.39 -6.40
C VAL A 61 1.26 -11.91 -6.52
N ARG A 62 1.71 -12.42 -7.66
CA ARG A 62 1.51 -13.81 -8.06
C ARG A 62 2.67 -14.69 -7.61
N CYS A 63 2.35 -15.88 -7.13
CA CYS A 63 3.34 -16.91 -6.82
C CYS A 63 3.98 -17.53 -8.08
N GLU A 64 4.98 -18.39 -7.86
CA GLU A 64 5.72 -19.13 -8.90
C GLU A 64 4.81 -19.87 -9.91
N ALA A 65 3.71 -20.47 -9.44
CA ALA A 65 2.75 -21.19 -10.27
C ALA A 65 2.14 -20.29 -11.36
N GLU A 66 1.78 -19.07 -10.97
CA GLU A 66 0.98 -18.16 -11.77
C GLU A 66 1.84 -17.21 -12.61
N LYS A 67 3.06 -16.90 -12.16
CA LYS A 67 3.97 -15.99 -12.90
C LYS A 67 4.43 -16.54 -14.25
N ARG A 68 4.27 -17.85 -14.49
CA ARG A 68 4.50 -18.47 -15.83
C ARG A 68 3.48 -18.01 -16.87
N LYS A 69 2.30 -17.55 -16.44
CA LYS A 69 1.16 -17.20 -17.32
C LYS A 69 0.79 -15.72 -17.27
N PHE A 70 1.10 -15.06 -16.16
CA PHE A 70 0.69 -13.70 -15.89
C PHE A 70 1.88 -12.83 -15.45
N PRO A 71 1.79 -11.49 -15.57
CA PRO A 71 2.78 -10.60 -14.98
C PRO A 71 2.97 -10.86 -13.48
N LEU A 72 4.20 -10.71 -12.99
CA LEU A 72 4.55 -10.99 -11.59
C LEU A 72 3.63 -10.27 -10.58
N TRP A 73 3.27 -9.03 -10.87
CA TRP A 73 2.22 -8.30 -10.19
C TRP A 73 1.37 -7.49 -11.17
N SER A 74 0.14 -7.14 -10.78
CA SER A 74 -0.72 -6.23 -11.57
C SER A 74 -1.71 -5.48 -10.69
N ALA A 75 -2.19 -4.34 -11.18
CA ALA A 75 -3.30 -3.62 -10.54
C ALA A 75 -4.56 -4.51 -10.46
N THR A 76 -5.34 -4.33 -9.41
CA THR A 76 -6.65 -4.94 -9.21
C THR A 76 -7.52 -4.03 -8.35
N THR A 77 -8.80 -4.36 -8.22
CA THR A 77 -9.72 -3.67 -7.32
C THR A 77 -10.36 -4.67 -6.38
N ILE A 78 -10.48 -4.29 -5.11
CA ILE A 78 -11.10 -5.12 -4.08
C ILE A 78 -12.23 -4.35 -3.38
N PRO A 79 -13.24 -5.04 -2.83
CA PRO A 79 -14.25 -4.40 -2.00
C PRO A 79 -13.65 -3.67 -0.80
N ALA A 80 -14.19 -2.52 -0.39
CA ALA A 80 -13.70 -1.77 0.77
C ALA A 80 -13.87 -2.52 2.11
N ASN A 81 -14.71 -3.55 2.14
CA ASN A 81 -14.89 -4.49 3.26
C ASN A 81 -14.11 -5.82 3.08
N HIS A 82 -13.14 -5.87 2.16
CA HIS A 82 -12.30 -7.05 1.96
C HIS A 82 -11.54 -7.42 3.24
N VAL A 83 -11.37 -8.73 3.48
CA VAL A 83 -10.77 -9.26 4.72
C VAL A 83 -9.32 -8.82 4.94
N VAL A 84 -8.59 -8.50 3.88
CA VAL A 84 -7.23 -7.93 3.91
C VAL A 84 -7.11 -6.73 4.86
N PHE A 85 -8.15 -5.91 4.99
CA PHE A 85 -8.11 -4.74 5.87
C PHE A 85 -8.18 -5.10 7.36
N SER A 86 -8.38 -6.36 7.72
CA SER A 86 -8.29 -6.87 9.10
C SER A 86 -6.87 -7.29 9.48
N GLN A 87 -5.97 -7.45 8.50
CA GLN A 87 -4.60 -7.92 8.70
C GLN A 87 -3.73 -6.85 9.38
N SER A 88 -2.67 -7.26 10.06
CA SER A 88 -1.68 -6.34 10.64
C SER A 88 -0.77 -5.75 9.57
N VAL A 89 -0.27 -4.54 9.82
CA VAL A 89 0.76 -3.92 8.97
C VAL A 89 2.11 -4.59 9.25
N PRO A 90 2.85 -5.08 8.24
CA PRO A 90 4.18 -5.64 8.45
C PRO A 90 5.20 -4.61 8.96
N SER A 91 6.28 -5.09 9.58
CA SER A 91 7.23 -4.25 10.33
C SER A 91 7.86 -3.14 9.48
N VAL A 92 8.55 -3.48 8.40
CA VAL A 92 9.22 -2.50 7.54
C VAL A 92 8.24 -1.52 6.86
N PRO A 93 7.16 -1.97 6.17
CA PRO A 93 6.15 -1.07 5.62
C PRO A 93 5.58 -0.08 6.64
N GLY A 94 5.33 -0.52 7.88
CA GLY A 94 4.88 0.35 8.96
C GLY A 94 5.90 1.41 9.36
N LEU A 95 7.18 1.06 9.42
CA LEU A 95 8.28 1.97 9.80
C LEU A 95 8.56 3.05 8.74
N ILE A 96 8.31 2.76 7.47
CA ILE A 96 8.44 3.75 6.38
C ILE A 96 7.12 4.50 6.09
N GLU A 97 6.12 4.34 6.96
CA GLU A 97 4.82 5.01 6.84
C GLU A 97 4.04 4.68 5.54
N VAL A 98 4.28 3.50 4.97
CA VAL A 98 3.48 2.94 3.87
C VAL A 98 2.72 1.73 4.42
N PRO A 99 1.53 1.91 5.03
CA PRO A 99 0.92 0.88 5.85
C PRO A 99 0.26 -0.20 4.99
N LEU A 100 1.06 -1.15 4.49
CA LEU A 100 0.57 -2.24 3.65
C LEU A 100 -0.13 -3.32 4.48
N VAL A 101 -1.12 -3.98 3.86
CA VAL A 101 -1.76 -5.19 4.34
C VAL A 101 -1.82 -6.22 3.22
N LEU A 102 -1.63 -7.49 3.59
CA LEU A 102 -1.52 -8.61 2.65
C LEU A 102 -2.48 -9.73 3.02
N ASP A 103 -3.13 -10.31 2.03
CA ASP A 103 -4.06 -11.43 2.21
C ASP A 103 -3.87 -12.46 1.10
N ARG A 104 -3.87 -13.75 1.46
CA ARG A 104 -3.63 -14.85 0.52
C ARG A 104 -4.90 -15.16 -0.23
N THR A 105 -4.84 -15.18 -1.56
CA THR A 105 -6.01 -15.46 -2.42
C THR A 105 -6.30 -16.96 -2.59
N GLY A 106 -5.48 -17.83 -1.99
CA GLY A 106 -5.75 -19.27 -1.91
C GLY A 106 -5.31 -20.09 -3.13
N THR A 107 -4.28 -19.68 -3.87
CA THR A 107 -3.71 -20.49 -4.96
C THR A 107 -3.35 -21.90 -4.48
N GLN A 108 -3.78 -22.91 -5.24
CA GLN A 108 -3.54 -24.32 -4.91
C GLN A 108 -2.48 -24.89 -5.86
N SER A 109 -1.51 -25.61 -5.31
CA SER A 109 -0.56 -26.41 -6.07
C SER A 109 -0.22 -27.69 -5.30
N VAL A 110 0.03 -28.77 -6.03
CA VAL A 110 0.54 -30.03 -5.45
C VAL A 110 2.05 -29.98 -5.18
N ASN A 111 2.75 -29.00 -5.76
CA ASN A 111 4.17 -28.74 -5.53
C ASN A 111 4.31 -27.45 -4.73
N GLU A 112 4.85 -27.56 -3.52
CA GLU A 112 4.98 -26.47 -2.56
C GLU A 112 5.80 -25.29 -3.11
N ALA A 113 6.86 -25.56 -3.89
CA ALA A 113 7.69 -24.53 -4.50
C ALA A 113 6.93 -23.67 -5.52
N ASP A 114 5.83 -24.18 -6.11
CA ASP A 114 4.99 -23.38 -6.99
C ASP A 114 4.19 -22.32 -6.20
N LEU A 115 4.08 -22.45 -4.87
CA LEU A 115 3.40 -21.48 -4.01
C LEU A 115 4.35 -20.42 -3.45
N ASP A 116 5.65 -20.48 -3.73
CA ASP A 116 6.58 -19.45 -3.25
C ASP A 116 6.24 -18.08 -3.86
N ASN A 117 6.39 -17.05 -3.04
CA ASN A 117 6.11 -15.67 -3.41
C ASN A 117 7.10 -14.74 -2.69
N GLN A 118 8.28 -14.62 -3.28
CA GLN A 118 9.41 -13.90 -2.69
C GLN A 118 9.08 -12.44 -2.35
N ILE A 119 8.30 -11.76 -3.20
CA ILE A 119 7.86 -10.38 -2.95
C ILE A 119 7.01 -10.32 -1.69
N ALA A 120 6.02 -11.21 -1.56
CA ALA A 120 5.17 -11.26 -0.38
C ALA A 120 5.98 -11.60 0.90
N THR A 121 6.99 -12.46 0.78
CA THR A 121 7.94 -12.75 1.86
C THR A 121 8.72 -11.50 2.26
N TYR A 122 9.29 -10.77 1.29
CA TYR A 122 10.13 -9.59 1.56
C TYR A 122 9.34 -8.45 2.17
N LEU A 123 8.11 -8.23 1.72
CA LEU A 123 7.20 -7.26 2.33
C LEU A 123 6.85 -7.57 3.79
N ASN A 124 7.03 -8.82 4.22
CA ASN A 124 6.72 -9.27 5.58
C ASN A 124 7.95 -9.41 6.50
N ILE A 125 9.14 -9.00 6.07
CA ILE A 125 10.34 -9.12 6.91
C ILE A 125 10.18 -8.33 8.21
N ASP A 126 10.67 -8.91 9.30
CA ASP A 126 10.82 -8.24 10.57
C ASP A 126 12.07 -7.34 10.54
N ALA A 127 11.90 -6.09 10.97
CA ALA A 127 12.96 -5.09 10.92
C ALA A 127 14.15 -5.40 11.84
N ASN A 128 14.02 -6.30 12.82
CA ASN A 128 15.13 -6.62 13.72
C ASN A 128 15.91 -7.87 13.31
N SER A 129 15.27 -8.78 12.56
CA SER A 129 15.87 -10.07 12.21
C SER A 129 16.12 -10.24 10.72
N GLY A 130 15.45 -9.47 9.87
CA GLY A 130 15.47 -9.64 8.42
C GLY A 130 14.65 -10.83 7.93
N PHE A 131 14.04 -11.61 8.83
CA PHE A 131 13.22 -12.76 8.44
C PHE A 131 11.74 -12.39 8.41
N ALA A 132 11.01 -12.89 7.42
CA ALA A 132 9.56 -12.91 7.50
C ALA A 132 9.10 -13.88 8.61
N PRO A 133 7.91 -13.69 9.21
CA PRO A 133 7.31 -14.69 10.08
C PRO A 133 7.24 -16.06 9.38
N PRO A 134 7.33 -17.20 10.10
CA PRO A 134 7.41 -18.53 9.48
C PRO A 134 6.37 -18.80 8.40
N ASP A 135 5.11 -18.41 8.65
CA ASP A 135 4.02 -18.61 7.69
C ASP A 135 4.18 -17.82 6.39
N TRP A 136 5.06 -16.82 6.35
CA TRP A 136 5.35 -15.96 5.20
C TRP A 136 6.69 -16.26 4.53
N GLN A 137 7.48 -17.22 5.03
CA GLN A 137 8.80 -17.54 4.48
C GLN A 137 8.77 -18.38 3.21
N SER A 138 7.76 -19.24 3.06
CA SER A 138 7.58 -20.14 1.91
C SER A 138 6.11 -20.49 1.73
N GLN A 139 5.74 -21.02 0.56
CA GLN A 139 4.38 -21.52 0.30
C GLN A 139 3.27 -20.49 0.53
N VAL A 140 3.57 -19.21 0.28
CA VAL A 140 2.67 -18.09 0.58
C VAL A 140 1.46 -18.05 -0.35
N GLY A 141 1.62 -18.52 -1.58
CA GLY A 141 0.63 -18.43 -2.66
C GLY A 141 0.54 -17.02 -3.24
N THR A 142 -0.42 -16.81 -4.14
CA THR A 142 -0.75 -15.48 -4.65
C THR A 142 -1.41 -14.65 -3.53
N VAL A 143 -1.05 -13.36 -3.48
CA VAL A 143 -1.55 -12.44 -2.45
C VAL A 143 -2.12 -11.17 -3.08
N VAL A 144 -3.11 -10.60 -2.41
CA VAL A 144 -3.54 -9.22 -2.63
C VAL A 144 -2.83 -8.34 -1.61
N VAL A 145 -2.29 -7.21 -2.09
CA VAL A 145 -1.65 -6.17 -1.29
C VAL A 145 -2.45 -4.88 -1.45
N ALA A 146 -2.82 -4.27 -0.32
CA ALA A 146 -3.53 -3.00 -0.28
C ALA A 146 -2.96 -2.11 0.83
N ARG A 147 -3.32 -0.82 0.85
CA ARG A 147 -3.02 0.03 2.00
C ARG A 147 -4.09 -0.12 3.09
N LYS A 148 -3.66 -0.20 4.34
CA LYS A 148 -4.50 -0.33 5.54
C LYS A 148 -5.52 0.80 5.66
N ASP A 149 -5.14 2.01 5.26
CA ASP A 149 -5.98 3.22 5.26
C ASP A 149 -7.00 3.26 4.10
N ARG A 150 -7.00 2.24 3.22
CA ARG A 150 -7.85 2.12 2.02
C ARG A 150 -7.59 3.19 0.96
N LYS A 151 -6.48 3.93 1.02
CA LYS A 151 -6.04 4.79 -0.09
C LYS A 151 -5.59 3.92 -1.28
N PRO A 152 -5.63 4.46 -2.52
CA PRO A 152 -5.20 3.72 -3.69
C PRO A 152 -3.77 3.19 -3.58
N PHE A 153 -3.57 1.93 -3.98
CA PHE A 153 -2.26 1.30 -4.03
C PHE A 153 -1.99 0.75 -5.43
N TYR A 154 -0.95 1.26 -6.08
CA TYR A 154 -0.63 0.96 -7.47
C TYR A 154 0.62 0.08 -7.60
N PRO A 155 0.81 -0.61 -8.74
CA PRO A 155 2.02 -1.41 -9.01
C PRO A 155 3.34 -0.70 -8.78
N GLN A 156 3.42 0.61 -9.06
CA GLN A 156 4.57 1.48 -8.78
C GLN A 156 4.88 1.54 -7.28
N HIS A 157 3.84 1.68 -6.45
CA HIS A 157 3.98 1.76 -5.01
C HIS A 157 4.48 0.43 -4.45
N LEU A 158 3.95 -0.68 -4.97
CA LEU A 158 4.46 -2.00 -4.66
C LEU A 158 5.94 -2.10 -5.00
N GLU A 159 6.33 -1.71 -6.23
CA GLU A 159 7.72 -1.77 -6.68
C GLU A 159 8.68 -1.08 -5.72
N GLY A 160 8.40 0.18 -5.36
CA GLY A 160 9.24 0.90 -4.42
C GLY A 160 9.38 0.22 -3.06
N VAL A 161 8.27 -0.26 -2.49
CA VAL A 161 8.33 -0.88 -1.15
C VAL A 161 9.05 -2.24 -1.18
N TRP A 162 8.80 -3.09 -2.18
CA TRP A 162 9.45 -4.41 -2.20
C TRP A 162 10.94 -4.32 -2.54
N MET A 163 11.33 -3.42 -3.45
CA MET A 163 12.75 -3.17 -3.77
C MET A 163 13.50 -2.54 -2.60
N PHE A 164 12.82 -1.75 -1.76
CA PHE A 164 13.42 -1.26 -0.52
C PHE A 164 13.60 -2.38 0.51
N CYS A 165 12.65 -3.31 0.62
CA CYS A 165 12.80 -4.48 1.46
C CYS A 165 13.94 -5.39 0.98
N ASP A 166 14.10 -5.56 -0.33
CA ASP A 166 15.24 -6.26 -0.96
C ASP A 166 16.57 -5.59 -0.58
N HIS A 167 16.66 -4.26 -0.71
CA HIS A 167 17.84 -3.50 -0.28
C HIS A 167 18.17 -3.67 1.21
N ILE A 168 17.16 -3.71 2.08
CA ILE A 168 17.37 -3.99 3.51
C ILE A 168 17.96 -5.39 3.72
N LEU A 169 17.49 -6.38 2.97
CA LEU A 169 17.99 -7.76 3.08
C LEU A 169 19.43 -7.92 2.60
N ASP A 170 19.84 -7.17 1.58
CA ASP A 170 21.25 -7.13 1.16
C ASP A 170 22.16 -6.71 2.34
N LEU A 171 21.77 -5.66 3.08
CA LEU A 171 22.52 -5.19 4.25
C LEU A 171 22.57 -6.23 5.39
N PHE A 172 21.48 -6.97 5.60
CA PHE A 172 21.50 -8.12 6.51
C PHE A 172 22.49 -9.20 6.05
N GLY A 173 22.55 -9.49 4.74
CA GLY A 173 23.46 -10.45 4.13
C GLY A 173 24.94 -10.07 4.23
N GLU A 174 25.24 -8.77 4.25
CA GLU A 174 26.59 -8.22 4.42
C GLU A 174 27.10 -8.28 5.88
N GLY A 175 26.21 -8.58 6.84
CA GLY A 175 26.56 -8.74 8.25
C GLY A 175 26.44 -7.46 9.08
N ASP A 176 25.90 -6.38 8.52
CA ASP A 176 25.68 -5.10 9.21
C ASP A 176 24.58 -5.15 10.28
N GLY A 177 23.81 -6.25 10.30
CA GLY A 177 22.63 -6.39 11.14
C GLY A 177 21.51 -5.44 10.71
N PRO A 178 20.55 -5.12 11.60
CA PRO A 178 19.40 -4.29 11.25
C PRO A 178 19.79 -2.86 10.83
N PRO A 179 19.52 -2.43 9.58
CA PRO A 179 19.83 -1.09 9.12
C PRO A 179 18.83 -0.05 9.66
N ARG A 180 18.88 0.21 10.96
CA ARG A 180 17.90 1.07 11.66
C ARG A 180 17.81 2.50 11.11
N TRP A 181 18.88 2.98 10.47
CA TRP A 181 18.90 4.29 9.81
C TRP A 181 18.00 4.37 8.56
N LEU A 182 17.57 3.22 8.01
CA LEU A 182 16.64 3.14 6.88
C LEU A 182 15.17 3.07 7.31
N TYR A 183 14.87 2.88 8.60
CA TYR A 183 13.50 2.67 9.09
C TYR A 183 12.79 3.98 9.40
N SER A 184 12.64 4.81 8.37
CA SER A 184 11.85 6.03 8.42
C SER A 184 11.32 6.37 7.03
N ARG A 185 10.26 7.17 6.99
CA ARG A 185 9.71 7.67 5.74
C ARG A 185 10.76 8.46 4.94
N GLN A 186 11.50 9.33 5.61
CA GLN A 186 12.53 10.17 4.98
C GLN A 186 13.63 9.32 4.32
N ALA A 187 14.18 8.32 5.02
CA ALA A 187 15.24 7.48 4.47
C ALA A 187 14.76 6.65 3.28
N PHE A 188 13.49 6.24 3.29
CA PHE A 188 12.87 5.56 2.15
C PHE A 188 12.74 6.47 0.93
N GLU A 189 12.31 7.73 1.11
CA GLU A 189 12.23 8.72 0.02
C GLU A 189 13.61 9.07 -0.53
N GLU A 190 14.62 9.27 0.33
CA GLU A 190 16.00 9.51 -0.07
C GLU A 190 16.58 8.33 -0.88
N TRP A 191 16.27 7.09 -0.47
CA TRP A 191 16.64 5.90 -1.24
C TRP A 191 15.91 5.84 -2.59
N TRP A 192 14.61 6.16 -2.61
CA TRP A 192 13.78 6.12 -3.81
C TRP A 192 14.25 7.11 -4.88
N ASP A 193 14.66 8.31 -4.47
CA ASP A 193 15.24 9.33 -5.35
C ASP A 193 16.52 8.86 -6.05
N VAL A 194 17.27 7.94 -5.42
CA VAL A 194 18.45 7.30 -6.02
C VAL A 194 18.06 6.09 -6.88
N TYR A 195 17.04 5.34 -6.46
CA TYR A 195 16.56 4.15 -7.14
C TYR A 195 15.96 4.47 -8.53
N VAL A 196 15.01 5.39 -8.59
CA VAL A 196 14.24 5.69 -9.82
C VAL A 196 15.13 6.05 -11.01
N PRO A 197 16.11 6.99 -10.91
CA PRO A 197 16.96 7.34 -12.04
C PRO A 197 17.85 6.19 -12.53
N ARG A 198 18.15 5.23 -11.66
CA ARG A 198 19.02 4.08 -11.95
C ARG A 198 18.31 3.03 -12.78
N TYR A 199 16.98 2.94 -12.67
CA TYR A 199 16.14 1.95 -13.33
C TYR A 199 15.12 2.55 -14.31
N ASP A 200 15.06 3.88 -14.47
CA ASP A 200 14.31 4.51 -15.57
C ASP A 200 15.03 4.29 -16.91
N VAL A 201 14.53 3.31 -17.65
CA VAL A 201 14.99 2.90 -18.98
C VAL A 201 14.97 4.03 -20.02
N ARG A 202 14.32 5.18 -19.71
CA ARG A 202 14.32 6.38 -20.57
C ARG A 202 15.64 7.16 -20.54
N LYS A 203 16.55 6.87 -19.61
CA LYS A 203 17.87 7.54 -19.52
C LYS A 203 19.05 6.68 -19.95
N VAL A 204 18.83 5.44 -20.38
CA VAL A 204 19.84 4.66 -21.12
C VAL A 204 19.88 5.21 -22.54
N LYS A 205 20.65 6.29 -22.76
CA LYS A 205 21.08 6.66 -24.11
C LYS A 205 21.81 5.46 -24.70
N LEU A 206 21.24 4.88 -25.76
CA LEU A 206 21.98 4.07 -26.73
C LEU A 206 23.11 4.91 -27.34
#